data_AF-A0A3M1LA60-F1
#
_entry.id   AF-A0A3M1LA60-F1
#
_cell.length_a   1.000
_cell.length_b   1.000
_cell.length_c   1.000
_cell.angle_alpha   90.00
_cell.angle_beta   90.00
_cell.angle_gamma   90.00
#
_symmetry.space_group_name_H-M   'P 1'
#
loop_
_entity.id
_entity.type
_entity.pdbx_description
1 polymer ?
#
loop_
_entity_poly.entity_id
_entity_poly.type
_entity_poly.pdbx_seq_one_letter_code
_entity_poly.pdbx_strand_id
1 'polypeptide(L)'
;VGAVLSLTADPLAYTGLLAAGMALALVTYLRRTRSGRAFSDLAVQVRPYALAFGGGFLLLTTAFLWWPAGLGEGANLLLLWLRGFLSPDPESLSLGRTLALLVTYEPLIFFLALVAVEVALVRWAMAMPLDEDRSFAPLTLWAGGALLLALLRPGRTAGDLLMVLVPLAGLGSDVAIRPINTLVQKRDWEVQGLYLAVALVGWLYFWFTLSSYAAYPQQTVRLIFALLVLILLFSLIGAFAFVVGWSSALRGALLSTTVALAFYTFFTGWGAAQQRPADPAELLYVAPTAPEVRDLVTTLYQLADEEGAELTWWPITVLDEAPGSPEEAHLRAQLPLLAWYLRSFPLARLEAPSPSLASPVVITVNPEPPLGDRYVGRDFPLQRRWL
;
A
#
# COMPACT_ATOMS: atom_id res chain seq x y z
N VAL A 1 -7.94 -21.33 -4.81
CA VAL A 1 -9.12 -20.45 -4.75
C VAL A 1 -8.73 -18.99 -4.53
N GLY A 2 -8.11 -18.61 -3.40
CA GLY A 2 -7.72 -17.21 -3.14
C GLY A 2 -6.91 -16.54 -4.25
N ALA A 3 -5.85 -17.21 -4.74
CA ALA A 3 -5.03 -16.70 -5.85
C ALA A 3 -5.79 -16.51 -7.18
N VAL A 4 -6.87 -17.27 -7.38
CA VAL A 4 -7.70 -17.12 -8.57
C VAL A 4 -8.67 -15.96 -8.42
N LEU A 5 -9.27 -15.80 -7.23
CA LEU A 5 -10.13 -14.64 -6.93
C LEU A 5 -9.35 -13.33 -7.03
N SER A 6 -8.09 -13.30 -6.60
CA SER A 6 -7.25 -12.11 -6.75
C SER A 6 -6.99 -11.76 -8.22
N LEU A 7 -6.80 -12.75 -9.09
CA LEU A 7 -6.60 -12.52 -10.52
C LEU A 7 -7.81 -11.93 -11.23
N THR A 8 -9.02 -12.26 -10.77
CA THR A 8 -10.26 -11.71 -11.32
C THR A 8 -10.61 -10.34 -10.75
N ALA A 9 -9.98 -9.95 -9.65
CA ALA A 9 -10.29 -8.72 -8.94
C ALA A 9 -9.36 -7.56 -9.33
N ASP A 10 -8.08 -7.82 -9.59
CA ASP A 10 -7.07 -6.76 -9.70
C ASP A 10 -5.90 -7.16 -10.63
N PRO A 11 -5.47 -6.28 -11.56
CA PRO A 11 -4.26 -6.52 -12.37
C PRO A 11 -2.97 -6.71 -11.53
N LEU A 12 -2.91 -6.21 -10.30
CA LEU A 12 -1.74 -6.35 -9.43
C LEU A 12 -1.46 -7.80 -9.02
N ALA A 13 -2.47 -8.67 -9.04
CA ALA A 13 -2.32 -10.09 -8.70
C ALA A 13 -1.34 -10.83 -9.62
N TYR A 14 -1.19 -10.38 -10.87
CA TYR A 14 -0.22 -10.94 -11.81
C TYR A 14 1.22 -10.74 -11.35
N THR A 15 1.56 -9.58 -10.75
CA THR A 15 2.89 -9.33 -10.16
C THR A 15 3.21 -10.34 -9.08
N GLY A 16 2.27 -10.54 -8.14
CA GLY A 16 2.44 -11.49 -7.03
C GLY A 16 2.61 -12.93 -7.52
N LEU A 17 1.78 -13.36 -8.46
CA LEU A 17 1.83 -14.71 -9.03
C LEU A 17 3.10 -14.98 -9.84
N LEU A 18 3.52 -14.03 -10.67
CA LEU A 18 4.75 -14.15 -11.44
C LEU A 18 5.96 -14.24 -10.50
N ALA A 19 6.05 -13.35 -9.52
CA ALA A 19 7.13 -13.35 -8.53
C ALA A 19 7.16 -14.64 -7.70
N ALA A 20 6.00 -15.11 -7.20
CA ALA A 20 5.90 -16.35 -6.46
C ALA A 20 6.25 -17.58 -7.32
N GLY A 21 5.77 -17.62 -8.57
CA GLY A 21 6.05 -18.70 -9.52
C GLY A 21 7.54 -18.78 -9.86
N MET A 22 8.18 -17.63 -10.14
CA MET A 22 9.62 -17.56 -10.38
C MET A 22 10.43 -17.97 -9.14
N ALA A 23 10.02 -17.52 -7.95
CA ALA A 23 10.67 -17.89 -6.70
C ALA A 23 10.63 -19.40 -6.44
N LEU A 24 9.45 -20.01 -6.61
CA LEU A 24 9.28 -21.47 -6.47
C LEU A 24 10.07 -22.23 -7.53
N ALA A 25 10.04 -21.79 -8.79
CA ALA A 25 10.80 -22.41 -9.87
C ALA A 25 12.32 -22.35 -9.61
N LEU A 26 12.82 -21.21 -9.10
CA LEU A 26 14.23 -21.05 -8.79
C LEU A 26 14.66 -21.89 -7.58
N VAL A 27 13.88 -21.89 -6.48
CA VAL A 27 14.19 -22.71 -5.31
C VAL A 27 14.20 -24.19 -5.66
N THR A 28 13.21 -24.64 -6.42
CA THR A 28 13.13 -26.03 -6.85
C THR A 28 14.28 -26.42 -7.78
N TYR A 29 14.66 -25.53 -8.71
CA TYR A 29 15.84 -25.70 -9.55
C TYR A 29 17.13 -25.83 -8.73
N LEU A 30 17.34 -24.95 -7.74
CA LEU A 30 18.54 -24.95 -6.89
C LEU A 30 18.61 -26.17 -5.95
N ARG A 31 17.48 -26.58 -5.38
CA ARG A 31 17.41 -27.82 -4.56
C ARG A 31 17.74 -29.04 -5.43
N ARG A 32 17.26 -29.04 -6.66
CA ARG A 32 17.45 -30.13 -7.59
C ARG A 32 18.91 -30.27 -8.02
N THR A 33 19.59 -29.18 -8.39
CA THR A 33 21.02 -29.22 -8.75
C THR A 33 21.89 -29.75 -7.62
N ARG A 34 21.49 -29.54 -6.36
CA ARG A 34 22.16 -30.17 -5.19
C ARG A 34 21.82 -31.65 -5.00
N SER A 35 20.59 -32.06 -5.27
CA SER A 35 20.11 -33.44 -5.00
C SER A 35 20.33 -34.45 -6.15
N GLY A 36 20.67 -34.00 -7.36
CA GLY A 36 20.89 -34.86 -8.52
C GLY A 36 19.63 -35.51 -9.14
N ARG A 37 18.41 -35.11 -8.72
CA ARG A 37 17.14 -35.67 -9.25
C ARG A 37 16.84 -35.19 -10.69
N ALA A 38 15.98 -35.91 -11.43
CA ALA A 38 15.62 -35.64 -12.84
C ALA A 38 14.48 -34.61 -13.02
N PHE A 39 14.30 -34.03 -14.23
CA PHE A 39 13.34 -32.92 -14.51
C PHE A 39 11.90 -33.43 -14.57
N SER A 40 11.73 -34.71 -14.90
CA SER A 40 10.45 -35.41 -14.96
C SER A 40 9.62 -35.26 -13.68
N ASP A 41 10.27 -35.32 -12.52
CA ASP A 41 9.58 -35.37 -11.23
C ASP A 41 8.90 -34.04 -10.91
N LEU A 42 9.45 -32.92 -11.40
CA LEU A 42 8.89 -31.60 -11.19
C LEU A 42 7.66 -31.34 -12.05
N ALA A 43 7.71 -31.75 -13.31
CA ALA A 43 6.56 -31.65 -14.19
C ALA A 43 5.37 -32.45 -13.64
N VAL A 44 5.63 -33.63 -13.06
CA VAL A 44 4.59 -34.43 -12.41
C VAL A 44 4.02 -33.74 -11.17
N GLN A 45 4.84 -33.08 -10.35
CA GLN A 45 4.37 -32.37 -9.16
C GLN A 45 3.64 -31.06 -9.47
N VAL A 46 4.11 -30.27 -10.45
CA VAL A 46 3.53 -28.95 -10.77
C VAL A 46 2.26 -29.07 -11.61
N ARG A 47 2.14 -30.11 -12.45
CA ARG A 47 0.98 -30.34 -13.32
C ARG A 47 -0.37 -30.28 -12.60
N PRO A 48 -0.63 -30.97 -11.47
CA PRO A 48 -1.92 -30.88 -10.80
C PRO A 48 -2.23 -29.46 -10.30
N TYR A 49 -1.23 -28.72 -9.80
CA TYR A 49 -1.42 -27.34 -9.37
C TYR A 49 -1.69 -26.40 -10.54
N ALA A 50 -0.96 -26.56 -11.65
CA ALA A 50 -1.18 -25.78 -12.86
C ALA A 50 -2.57 -26.05 -13.47
N LEU A 51 -3.01 -27.30 -13.48
CA LEU A 51 -4.35 -27.68 -13.95
C LEU A 51 -5.45 -27.17 -13.00
N ALA A 52 -5.28 -27.30 -11.69
CA ALA A 52 -6.22 -26.79 -10.71
C ALA A 52 -6.31 -25.25 -10.75
N PHE A 53 -5.19 -24.59 -10.96
CA PHE A 53 -5.12 -23.14 -11.11
C PHE A 53 -5.75 -22.67 -12.42
N GLY A 54 -5.37 -23.25 -13.56
CA GLY A 54 -5.92 -22.91 -14.86
C GLY A 54 -7.41 -23.22 -14.96
N GLY A 55 -7.83 -24.39 -14.48
CA GLY A 55 -9.25 -24.77 -14.38
C GLY A 55 -10.03 -23.88 -13.42
N GLY A 56 -9.45 -23.56 -12.25
CA GLY A 56 -10.04 -22.62 -11.31
C GLY A 56 -10.20 -21.22 -11.89
N PHE A 57 -9.19 -20.71 -12.61
CA PHE A 57 -9.23 -19.42 -13.29
C PHE A 57 -10.29 -19.38 -14.38
N LEU A 58 -10.36 -20.41 -15.23
CA LEU A 58 -11.41 -20.56 -16.23
C LEU A 58 -12.80 -20.56 -15.58
N LEU A 59 -13.00 -21.36 -14.53
CA LEU A 59 -14.29 -21.42 -13.85
C LEU A 59 -14.66 -20.10 -13.17
N LEU A 60 -13.75 -19.46 -12.45
CA LEU A 60 -14.06 -18.22 -11.72
C LEU A 60 -14.24 -17.02 -12.66
N THR A 61 -13.40 -16.86 -13.68
CA THR A 61 -13.59 -15.80 -14.69
C THR A 61 -14.90 -15.96 -15.45
N THR A 62 -15.34 -17.19 -15.72
CA THR A 62 -16.60 -17.45 -16.43
C THR A 62 -17.82 -17.57 -15.52
N ALA A 63 -17.69 -17.26 -14.22
CA ALA A 63 -18.74 -17.50 -13.22
C ALA A 63 -19.35 -18.91 -13.31
N PHE A 64 -18.48 -19.93 -13.29
CA PHE A 64 -18.80 -21.34 -13.51
C PHE A 64 -19.49 -21.60 -14.86
N LEU A 65 -18.97 -20.99 -15.93
CA LEU A 65 -19.48 -21.05 -17.31
C LEU A 65 -20.82 -20.32 -17.54
N TRP A 66 -21.39 -19.64 -16.54
CA TRP A 66 -22.62 -18.85 -16.73
C TRP A 66 -22.39 -17.52 -17.44
N TRP A 67 -21.16 -16.98 -17.41
CA TRP A 67 -20.80 -15.70 -18.00
C TRP A 67 -19.51 -15.81 -18.83
N PRO A 68 -19.57 -16.30 -20.08
CA PRO A 68 -18.37 -16.56 -20.90
C PRO A 68 -17.57 -15.27 -21.20
N ALA A 69 -18.23 -14.11 -21.20
CA ALA A 69 -17.58 -12.82 -21.43
C ALA A 69 -16.52 -12.47 -20.37
N GLY A 70 -16.55 -13.11 -19.19
CA GLY A 70 -15.58 -12.82 -18.13
C GLY A 70 -14.15 -13.31 -18.45
N LEU A 71 -13.97 -14.17 -19.46
CA LEU A 71 -12.62 -14.44 -20.01
C LEU A 71 -12.03 -13.21 -20.70
N GLY A 72 -12.88 -12.41 -21.36
CA GLY A 72 -12.48 -11.13 -21.94
C GLY A 72 -12.01 -10.15 -20.86
N GLU A 73 -12.72 -10.08 -19.74
CA GLU A 73 -12.32 -9.25 -18.59
C GLU A 73 -11.01 -9.72 -17.97
N GLY A 74 -10.83 -11.04 -17.78
CA GLY A 74 -9.55 -11.59 -17.31
C GLY A 74 -8.38 -11.26 -18.25
N ALA A 75 -8.59 -11.37 -19.57
CA ALA A 75 -7.59 -10.96 -20.55
C ALA A 75 -7.32 -9.46 -20.52
N ASN A 76 -8.35 -8.64 -20.30
CA ASN A 76 -8.22 -7.20 -20.15
C ASN A 76 -7.39 -6.82 -18.91
N LEU A 77 -7.57 -7.50 -17.76
CA LEU A 77 -6.74 -7.29 -16.56
C LEU A 77 -5.26 -7.62 -16.82
N LEU A 78 -4.97 -8.70 -17.54
CA LEU A 78 -3.60 -9.02 -17.96
C LEU A 78 -3.02 -7.94 -18.88
N LEU A 79 -3.81 -7.44 -19.84
CA LEU A 79 -3.39 -6.36 -20.74
C LEU A 79 -3.16 -5.05 -19.98
N LEU A 80 -3.98 -4.73 -18.99
CA LEU A 80 -3.80 -3.57 -18.11
C LEU A 80 -2.50 -3.69 -17.29
N TRP A 81 -2.22 -4.88 -16.75
CA TRP A 81 -0.96 -5.15 -16.07
C TRP A 81 0.25 -4.96 -17.02
N LEU A 82 0.19 -5.52 -18.23
CA LEU A 82 1.24 -5.38 -19.26
C LEU A 82 1.44 -3.93 -19.70
N ARG A 83 0.35 -3.16 -19.87
CA ARG A 83 0.41 -1.73 -20.25
C ARG A 83 1.21 -0.91 -19.25
N GLY A 84 1.14 -1.24 -17.96
CA GLY A 84 1.93 -0.55 -16.93
C GLY A 84 3.45 -0.71 -17.10
N PHE A 85 3.93 -1.68 -17.89
CA PHE A 85 5.35 -1.78 -18.27
C PHE A 85 5.72 -0.94 -19.48
N LEU A 86 4.75 -0.59 -20.33
CA LEU A 86 4.96 0.08 -21.61
C LEU A 86 4.83 1.60 -21.52
N SER A 87 3.94 2.08 -20.65
CA SER A 87 3.65 3.51 -20.55
C SER A 87 3.61 3.93 -19.07
N PRO A 88 4.35 4.98 -18.68
CA PRO A 88 4.20 5.55 -17.35
C PRO A 88 2.83 6.20 -17.24
N ASP A 89 2.07 5.81 -16.23
CA ASP A 89 0.83 6.52 -15.89
C ASP A 89 1.17 7.92 -15.35
N PRO A 90 0.32 8.94 -15.58
CA PRO A 90 0.51 10.28 -15.01
C PRO A 90 0.61 10.27 -13.48
N GLU A 91 0.03 9.26 -12.85
CA GLU A 91 0.03 9.04 -11.40
C GLU A 91 1.11 8.05 -10.94
N SER A 92 2.07 7.73 -11.79
CA SER A 92 3.14 6.80 -11.45
C SER A 92 4.04 7.34 -10.33
N LEU A 93 4.39 6.46 -9.38
CA LEU A 93 5.30 6.81 -8.30
C LEU A 93 6.75 6.79 -8.78
N SER A 94 7.57 7.71 -8.26
CA SER A 94 9.02 7.62 -8.43
C SER A 94 9.59 6.42 -7.66
N LEU A 95 10.78 5.96 -8.06
CA LEU A 95 11.48 4.86 -7.37
C LEU A 95 11.69 5.21 -5.89
N GLY A 96 12.20 6.43 -5.63
CA GLY A 96 12.43 6.93 -4.27
C GLY A 96 11.14 6.97 -3.46
N ARG A 97 10.04 7.44 -4.04
CA ARG A 97 8.72 7.49 -3.36
C ARG A 97 8.20 6.08 -3.05
N THR A 98 8.40 5.12 -3.96
CA THR A 98 7.99 3.71 -3.76
C THR A 98 8.72 3.07 -2.58
N LEU A 99 10.05 3.28 -2.48
CA LEU A 99 10.81 2.79 -1.33
C LEU A 99 10.48 3.55 -0.04
N ALA A 100 10.24 4.85 -0.14
CA ALA A 100 9.81 5.65 1.00
C ALA A 100 8.46 5.18 1.55
N LEU A 101 7.48 4.83 0.70
CA LEU A 101 6.21 4.25 1.13
C LEU A 101 6.41 2.98 1.97
N LEU A 102 7.27 2.07 1.51
CA LEU A 102 7.54 0.83 2.24
C LEU A 102 8.14 1.10 3.63
N VAL A 103 9.08 2.04 3.73
CA VAL A 103 9.75 2.37 5.00
C VAL A 103 8.86 3.22 5.91
N THR A 104 8.03 4.11 5.36
CA THR A 104 7.21 5.05 6.14
C THR A 104 5.89 4.45 6.60
N TYR A 105 5.23 3.59 5.81
CA TYR A 105 3.94 3.01 6.23
C TYR A 105 4.10 1.63 6.85
N GLU A 106 5.08 0.87 6.38
CA GLU A 106 5.23 -0.54 6.74
C GLU A 106 6.60 -0.88 7.39
N PRO A 107 7.19 -0.03 8.25
CA PRO A 107 8.50 -0.31 8.82
C PRO A 107 8.49 -1.56 9.71
N LEU A 108 7.37 -1.92 10.34
CA LEU A 108 7.26 -3.14 11.13
C LEU A 108 7.55 -4.38 10.27
N ILE A 109 6.81 -4.53 9.18
CA ILE A 109 6.94 -5.67 8.26
C ILE A 109 8.33 -5.65 7.63
N PHE A 110 8.78 -4.48 7.17
CA PHE A 110 10.09 -4.31 6.56
C PHE A 110 11.24 -4.70 7.51
N PHE A 111 11.22 -4.20 8.75
CA PHE A 111 12.23 -4.49 9.76
C PHE A 111 12.27 -5.98 10.12
N LEU A 112 11.12 -6.59 10.42
CA LEU A 112 11.06 -8.00 10.78
C LEU A 112 11.50 -8.91 9.63
N ALA A 113 11.15 -8.56 8.39
CA ALA A 113 11.59 -9.29 7.22
C ALA A 113 13.10 -9.15 7.00
N LEU A 114 13.68 -7.96 7.24
CA LEU A 114 15.12 -7.75 7.15
C LEU A 114 15.87 -8.61 8.16
N VAL A 115 15.39 -8.66 9.41
CA VAL A 115 15.94 -9.57 10.44
C VAL A 115 15.81 -11.04 10.01
N ALA A 116 14.68 -11.44 9.42
CA ALA A 116 14.48 -12.80 8.93
C ALA A 116 15.47 -13.17 7.82
N VAL A 117 15.71 -12.25 6.88
CA VAL A 117 16.67 -12.41 5.78
C VAL A 117 18.09 -12.48 6.32
N GLU A 118 18.47 -11.61 7.25
CA GLU A 118 19.79 -11.63 7.88
C GLU A 118 20.05 -12.97 8.58
N VAL A 119 19.09 -13.46 9.38
CA VAL A 119 19.19 -14.77 10.05
C VAL A 119 19.30 -15.90 9.02
N ALA A 120 18.56 -15.84 7.91
CA ALA A 120 18.66 -16.83 6.84
C ALA A 120 20.03 -16.80 6.15
N LEU A 121 20.58 -15.62 5.87
CA LEU A 121 21.90 -15.44 5.27
C LEU A 121 23.02 -15.93 6.17
N VAL A 122 22.97 -15.62 7.47
CA VAL A 122 23.97 -16.09 8.45
C VAL A 122 23.94 -17.62 8.55
N ARG A 123 22.75 -18.23 8.61
CA ARG A 123 22.60 -19.69 8.62
C ARG A 123 23.14 -20.34 7.35
N TRP A 124 22.90 -19.72 6.19
CA TRP A 124 23.43 -20.17 4.92
C TRP A 124 24.96 -20.08 4.87
N ALA A 125 25.55 -18.96 5.30
CA ALA A 125 27.00 -18.75 5.35
C ALA A 125 27.72 -19.72 6.30
N MET A 126 27.07 -20.09 7.42
CA MET A 126 27.60 -21.06 8.38
C MET A 126 27.37 -22.53 7.98
N ALA A 127 26.82 -22.79 6.79
CA ALA A 127 26.47 -24.14 6.32
C ALA A 127 25.64 -24.95 7.33
N MET A 128 24.84 -24.26 8.16
CA MET A 128 23.95 -24.95 9.10
C MET A 128 22.89 -25.71 8.30
N PRO A 129 22.51 -26.94 8.73
CA PRO A 129 21.44 -27.67 8.09
C PRO A 129 20.17 -26.82 8.14
N LEU A 130 19.70 -26.41 6.96
CA LEU A 130 18.39 -25.81 6.80
C LEU A 130 17.39 -26.93 7.08
N ASP A 131 16.69 -26.87 8.21
CA ASP A 131 15.50 -27.71 8.42
C ASP A 131 14.64 -27.62 7.15
N GLU A 132 14.43 -28.76 6.49
CA GLU A 132 13.78 -28.82 5.17
C GLU A 132 12.39 -28.14 5.18
N ASP A 133 11.74 -28.14 6.35
CA ASP A 133 10.41 -27.58 6.61
C ASP A 133 10.40 -26.05 6.78
N ARG A 134 11.53 -25.39 7.03
CA ARG A 134 11.59 -23.94 7.34
C ARG A 134 12.48 -23.15 6.41
N SER A 135 12.40 -23.44 5.12
CA SER A 135 13.13 -22.65 4.12
C SER A 135 12.43 -21.30 3.90
N PHE A 136 13.09 -20.21 4.31
CA PHE A 136 12.67 -18.84 4.00
C PHE A 136 12.96 -18.44 2.55
N ALA A 137 13.80 -19.20 1.85
CA ALA A 137 14.23 -18.92 0.48
C ALA A 137 13.09 -18.58 -0.50
N PRO A 138 11.98 -19.34 -0.58
CA PRO A 138 10.88 -19.00 -1.50
C PRO A 138 10.24 -17.66 -1.16
N LEU A 139 10.05 -17.33 0.13
CA LEU A 139 9.48 -16.05 0.53
C LEU A 139 10.44 -14.89 0.29
N THR A 140 11.74 -15.06 0.54
CA THR A 140 12.75 -14.04 0.24
C THR A 140 12.86 -13.76 -1.26
N LEU A 141 12.87 -14.82 -2.08
CA LEU A 141 12.89 -14.67 -3.54
C LEU A 141 11.58 -14.09 -4.07
N TRP A 142 10.43 -14.44 -3.47
CA TRP A 142 9.15 -13.85 -3.83
C TRP A 142 9.12 -12.35 -3.49
N ALA A 143 9.48 -11.97 -2.27
CA ALA A 143 9.56 -10.56 -1.86
C ALA A 143 10.51 -9.76 -2.75
N GLY A 144 11.71 -10.29 -3.01
CA GLY A 144 12.70 -9.66 -3.88
C GLY A 144 12.23 -9.55 -5.33
N GLY A 145 11.61 -10.61 -5.87
CA GLY A 145 11.06 -10.61 -7.22
C GLY A 145 9.88 -9.66 -7.39
N ALA A 146 8.97 -9.61 -6.41
CA ALA A 146 7.84 -8.68 -6.41
C ALA A 146 8.31 -7.23 -6.31
N LEU A 147 9.29 -6.96 -5.43
CA LEU A 147 9.88 -5.63 -5.30
C LEU A 147 10.60 -5.22 -6.59
N LEU A 148 11.39 -6.12 -7.19
CA LEU A 148 12.05 -5.84 -8.45
C LEU A 148 11.05 -5.53 -9.57
N LEU A 149 9.97 -6.31 -9.70
CA LEU A 149 8.91 -6.04 -10.68
C LEU A 149 8.24 -4.69 -10.43
N ALA A 150 7.94 -4.35 -9.18
CA ALA A 150 7.36 -3.06 -8.81
C ALA A 150 8.29 -1.88 -9.16
N LEU A 151 9.60 -2.03 -8.97
CA LEU A 151 10.58 -0.98 -9.29
C LEU A 151 10.80 -0.84 -10.80
N LEU A 152 10.76 -1.96 -11.55
CA LEU A 152 10.94 -1.97 -13.01
C LEU A 152 9.72 -1.44 -13.77
N ARG A 153 8.51 -1.56 -13.22
CA ARG A 153 7.27 -1.08 -13.83
C ARG A 153 7.24 0.47 -13.85
N PRO A 154 7.17 1.15 -15.02
CA PRO A 154 7.03 2.60 -15.07
C PRO A 154 5.70 3.08 -14.49
N GLY A 155 4.58 2.40 -14.79
CA GLY A 155 3.25 2.63 -14.21
C GLY A 155 3.09 2.06 -12.79
N ARG A 156 4.11 2.26 -11.93
CA ARG A 156 4.08 1.76 -10.56
C ARG A 156 3.14 2.58 -9.68
N THR A 157 2.37 1.87 -8.87
CA THR A 157 1.37 2.40 -7.95
C THR A 157 1.69 1.98 -6.51
N ALA A 158 1.07 2.62 -5.52
CA ALA A 158 1.21 2.20 -4.12
C ALA A 158 0.72 0.74 -3.92
N GLY A 159 -0.27 0.31 -4.71
CA GLY A 159 -0.83 -1.04 -4.66
C GLY A 159 0.18 -2.13 -5.05
N ASP A 160 1.17 -1.84 -5.90
CA ASP A 160 2.22 -2.80 -6.26
C ASP A 160 3.02 -3.27 -5.02
N LEU A 161 3.11 -2.45 -3.98
CA LEU A 161 3.77 -2.81 -2.73
C LEU A 161 3.02 -3.88 -1.94
N LEU A 162 1.70 -4.03 -2.11
CA LEU A 162 0.93 -5.09 -1.42
C LEU A 162 1.50 -6.48 -1.75
N MET A 163 1.91 -6.69 -3.01
CA MET A 163 2.49 -7.96 -3.45
C MET A 163 3.90 -8.20 -2.89
N VAL A 164 4.58 -7.14 -2.43
CA VAL A 164 5.85 -7.21 -1.71
C VAL A 164 5.61 -7.48 -0.23
N LEU A 165 4.60 -6.84 0.37
CA LEU A 165 4.30 -6.94 1.79
C LEU A 165 3.85 -8.33 2.21
N VAL A 166 3.09 -9.05 1.37
CA VAL A 166 2.63 -10.42 1.70
C VAL A 166 3.78 -11.37 2.04
N PRO A 167 4.78 -11.59 1.16
CA PRO A 167 5.91 -12.45 1.51
C PRO A 167 6.79 -11.87 2.62
N LEU A 168 6.95 -10.55 2.72
CA LEU A 168 7.69 -9.94 3.82
C LEU A 168 7.00 -10.18 5.18
N ALA A 169 5.69 -10.07 5.26
CA ALA A 169 4.91 -10.37 6.47
C ALA A 169 5.06 -11.85 6.84
N GLY A 170 5.03 -12.74 5.85
CA GLY A 170 5.35 -14.16 6.03
C GLY A 170 6.73 -14.38 6.65
N LEU A 171 7.77 -13.72 6.12
CA LEU A 171 9.13 -13.76 6.67
C LEU A 171 9.21 -13.22 8.10
N GLY A 172 8.59 -12.06 8.34
CA GLY A 172 8.63 -11.38 9.63
C GLY A 172 7.84 -12.10 10.74
N SER A 173 6.81 -12.87 10.37
CA SER A 173 5.93 -13.53 11.35
C SER A 173 6.68 -14.51 12.27
N ASP A 174 7.58 -15.33 11.72
CA ASP A 174 8.35 -16.29 12.53
C ASP A 174 9.37 -15.57 13.44
N VAL A 175 9.94 -14.45 12.97
CA VAL A 175 10.83 -13.61 13.78
C VAL A 175 10.07 -12.97 14.96
N ALA A 176 8.85 -12.51 14.74
CA ALA A 176 8.02 -11.90 15.78
C ALA A 176 7.50 -12.91 16.81
N ILE A 177 7.10 -14.11 16.38
CA ILE A 177 6.46 -15.12 17.24
C ILE A 177 7.47 -15.80 18.18
N ARG A 178 8.70 -16.05 17.72
CA ARG A 178 9.75 -16.74 18.51
C ARG A 178 10.05 -16.11 19.88
N PRO A 179 10.33 -14.80 20.00
CA PRO A 179 10.59 -14.18 21.31
C PRO A 179 9.36 -14.25 22.22
N ILE A 180 8.16 -14.08 21.68
CA ILE A 180 6.89 -14.18 22.42
C ILE A 180 6.71 -15.58 22.99
N ASN A 181 6.87 -16.63 22.17
CA ASN A 181 6.75 -18.01 22.63
C ASN A 181 7.80 -18.34 23.70
N THR A 182 9.02 -17.82 23.55
CA THR A 182 10.09 -18.06 24.52
C THR A 182 9.81 -17.37 25.85
N LEU A 183 9.26 -16.15 25.81
CA LEU A 183 8.81 -15.40 26.99
C LEU A 183 7.75 -16.16 27.77
N VAL A 184 6.74 -16.67 27.07
CA VAL A 184 5.63 -17.42 27.68
C VAL A 184 6.13 -18.74 28.28
N GLN A 185 7.02 -19.46 27.60
CA GLN A 185 7.49 -20.77 28.06
C GLN A 185 8.47 -20.70 29.23
N LYS A 186 9.42 -19.74 29.21
CA LYS A 186 10.50 -19.69 30.22
C LYS A 186 10.14 -18.90 31.47
N ARG A 187 8.99 -18.20 31.48
CA ARG A 187 8.58 -17.29 32.56
C ARG A 187 9.62 -16.21 32.88
N ASP A 188 10.48 -15.86 31.91
CA ASP A 188 11.50 -14.80 31.99
C ASP A 188 10.89 -13.38 31.93
N TRP A 189 9.61 -13.22 32.28
CA TRP A 189 8.86 -11.98 32.11
C TRP A 189 9.40 -10.84 32.96
N GLU A 190 9.94 -11.12 34.15
CA GLU A 190 10.44 -10.10 35.06
C GLU A 190 11.56 -9.27 34.42
N VAL A 191 12.56 -9.96 33.85
CA VAL A 191 13.74 -9.31 33.29
C VAL A 191 13.46 -8.74 31.90
N GLN A 192 12.81 -9.52 31.03
CA GLN A 192 12.51 -9.07 29.67
C GLN A 192 11.40 -8.02 29.63
N GLY A 193 10.44 -8.10 30.57
CA GLY A 193 9.39 -7.10 30.75
C GLY A 193 9.95 -5.77 31.26
N LEU A 194 10.93 -5.79 32.16
CA LEU A 194 11.63 -4.57 32.59
C LEU A 194 12.37 -3.92 31.42
N TYR A 195 13.12 -4.69 30.63
CA TYR A 195 13.77 -4.17 29.42
C TYR A 195 12.75 -3.56 28.46
N LEU A 196 11.67 -4.30 28.18
CA LEU A 196 10.60 -3.86 27.29
C LEU A 196 10.03 -2.52 27.75
N ALA A 197 9.68 -2.40 29.04
CA ALA A 197 9.11 -1.18 29.60
C ALA A 197 10.06 0.03 29.47
N VAL A 198 11.33 -0.13 29.86
CA VAL A 198 12.34 0.95 29.76
C VAL A 198 12.58 1.33 28.30
N ALA A 199 12.72 0.34 27.41
CA ALA A 199 12.95 0.59 25.99
C ALA A 199 11.73 1.28 25.33
N LEU A 200 10.50 0.94 25.72
CA LEU A 200 9.29 1.59 25.20
C LEU A 200 9.20 3.05 25.62
N VAL A 201 9.59 3.40 26.85
CA VAL A 201 9.69 4.81 27.28
C VAL A 201 10.73 5.54 26.42
N GLY A 202 11.87 4.91 26.15
CA GLY A 202 12.89 5.44 25.23
C GLY A 202 12.35 5.65 23.82
N TRP A 203 11.64 4.68 23.25
CA TRP A 203 11.01 4.79 21.94
C TRP A 203 9.96 5.91 21.88
N LEU A 204 9.14 6.06 22.92
CA LEU A 204 8.14 7.11 23.01
C LEU A 204 8.80 8.49 23.04
N TYR A 205 9.84 8.67 23.86
CA TYR A 205 10.59 9.92 23.92
C TYR A 205 11.32 10.22 22.61
N PHE A 206 11.91 9.21 21.97
CA PHE A 206 12.52 9.31 20.64
C PHE A 206 11.51 9.82 19.62
N TRP A 207 10.33 9.19 19.58
CA TRP A 207 9.23 9.56 18.68
C TRP A 207 8.81 11.02 18.87
N PHE A 208 8.47 11.42 20.11
CA PHE A 208 8.06 12.81 20.39
C PHE A 208 9.15 13.82 20.00
N THR A 209 10.40 13.51 20.28
CA THR A 209 11.52 14.39 19.96
C THR A 209 11.67 14.53 18.44
N LEU A 210 11.58 13.42 17.70
CA LEU A 210 11.67 13.40 16.25
C LEU A 210 10.48 14.11 15.59
N SER A 211 9.25 13.84 16.02
CA SER A 211 8.05 14.53 15.52
C SER A 211 8.13 16.03 15.77
N SER A 212 8.65 16.44 16.93
CA SER A 212 8.74 17.86 17.23
C SER A 212 9.93 18.54 16.54
N TYR A 213 10.96 17.80 16.12
CA TYR A 213 11.96 18.30 15.15
C TYR A 213 11.33 18.50 13.76
N ALA A 214 10.55 17.52 13.29
CA ALA A 214 9.88 17.61 11.99
C ALA A 214 8.91 18.82 11.90
N ALA A 215 8.23 19.16 12.99
CA ALA A 215 7.38 20.33 13.07
C ALA A 215 8.16 21.66 13.15
N TYR A 216 9.39 21.66 13.69
CA TYR A 216 10.21 22.86 13.89
C TYR A 216 11.68 22.61 13.48
N PRO A 217 11.98 22.54 12.17
CA PRO A 217 13.30 22.13 11.69
C PRO A 217 14.45 23.04 12.12
N GLN A 218 14.19 24.29 12.52
CA GLN A 218 15.22 25.21 13.00
C GLN A 218 15.81 24.79 14.37
N GLN A 219 15.16 23.88 15.09
CA GLN A 219 15.60 23.42 16.42
C GLN A 219 16.47 22.16 16.33
N THR A 220 17.67 22.28 15.75
CA THR A 220 18.62 21.16 15.57
C THR A 220 18.92 20.40 16.87
N VAL A 221 18.81 21.05 18.03
CA VAL A 221 18.96 20.43 19.36
C VAL A 221 18.02 19.24 19.56
N ARG A 222 16.80 19.28 18.99
CA ARG A 222 15.84 18.16 19.07
C ARG A 222 16.37 16.94 18.33
N LEU A 223 16.95 17.12 17.15
CA LEU A 223 17.57 16.01 16.42
C LEU A 223 18.72 15.38 17.23
N ILE A 224 19.55 16.21 17.88
CA ILE A 224 20.63 15.72 18.75
C ILE A 224 20.07 14.87 19.90
N PHE A 225 18.98 15.31 20.56
CA PHE A 225 18.35 14.52 21.62
C PHE A 225 17.74 13.21 21.10
N ALA A 226 17.11 13.22 19.93
CA ALA A 226 16.61 11.98 19.31
C ALA A 226 17.76 10.99 19.04
N LEU A 227 18.89 11.46 18.50
CA LEU A 227 20.08 10.65 18.30
C LEU A 227 20.68 10.14 19.62
N LEU A 228 20.71 10.95 20.66
CA LEU A 228 21.20 10.56 21.98
C LEU A 228 20.33 9.45 22.60
N VAL A 229 19.01 9.50 22.38
CA VAL A 229 18.09 8.44 22.84
C VAL A 229 18.32 7.15 22.07
N LEU A 230 18.63 7.22 20.78
CA LEU A 230 19.01 6.05 20.00
C LEU A 230 20.30 5.41 20.56
N ILE A 231 21.33 6.22 20.85
CA ILE A 231 22.56 5.76 21.50
C ILE A 231 22.25 5.14 22.87
N LEU A 232 21.36 5.75 23.64
CA LEU A 232 20.92 5.21 24.93
C LEU A 232 20.25 3.84 24.76
N LEU A 233 19.36 3.68 23.79
CA LEU A 233 18.71 2.39 23.49
C LEU A 233 19.73 1.32 23.10
N PHE A 234 20.74 1.64 22.29
CA PHE A 234 21.83 0.70 21.97
C PHE A 234 22.69 0.37 23.20
N SER A 235 23.01 1.36 24.04
CA SER A 235 23.75 1.14 25.28
C SER A 235 22.97 0.26 26.28
N LEU A 236 21.64 0.37 26.28
CA LEU A 236 20.74 -0.45 27.09
C LEU A 236 20.85 -1.93 26.68
N ILE A 237 20.94 -2.22 25.37
CA ILE A 237 21.20 -3.59 24.88
C ILE A 237 22.50 -4.13 25.47
N GLY A 238 23.59 -3.34 25.42
CA GLY A 238 24.89 -3.75 25.96
C GLY A 238 24.85 -4.00 27.46
N ALA A 239 24.23 -3.10 28.23
CA ALA A 239 24.09 -3.24 29.67
C ALA A 239 23.28 -4.49 30.06
N PHE A 240 22.15 -4.74 29.40
CA PHE A 240 21.36 -5.95 29.64
C PHE A 240 22.05 -7.22 29.16
N ALA A 241 22.80 -7.16 28.06
CA ALA A 241 23.57 -8.30 27.57
C ALA A 241 24.65 -8.71 28.57
N PHE A 242 25.25 -7.77 29.29
CA PHE A 242 26.22 -8.04 30.35
C PHE A 242 25.58 -8.74 31.56
N VAL A 243 24.37 -8.35 31.95
CA VAL A 243 23.70 -8.89 33.16
C VAL A 243 22.99 -10.22 32.90
N VAL A 244 22.29 -10.34 31.77
CA VAL A 244 21.33 -11.43 31.50
C VAL A 244 21.78 -12.32 30.33
N GLY A 245 22.85 -11.91 29.64
CA GLY A 245 23.35 -12.57 28.44
C GLY A 245 22.79 -11.98 27.14
N TRP A 246 23.60 -12.08 26.10
CA TRP A 246 23.35 -11.52 24.76
C TRP A 246 22.02 -11.95 24.15
N SER A 247 21.67 -13.24 24.25
CA SER A 247 20.43 -13.79 23.68
C SER A 247 19.17 -13.18 24.32
N SER A 248 19.19 -12.93 25.63
CA SER A 248 18.05 -12.33 26.35
C SER A 248 17.91 -10.84 26.01
N ALA A 249 19.02 -10.11 25.96
CA ALA A 249 19.03 -8.70 25.59
C ALA A 249 18.53 -8.46 24.16
N LEU A 250 18.99 -9.26 23.19
CA LEU A 250 18.51 -9.16 21.81
C LEU A 250 17.03 -9.49 21.66
N ARG A 251 16.51 -10.47 22.42
CA ARG A 251 15.07 -10.78 22.45
C ARG A 251 14.26 -9.62 23.00
N GLY A 252 14.70 -9.00 24.09
CA GLY A 252 14.09 -7.80 24.64
C GLY A 252 14.09 -6.63 23.64
N ALA A 253 15.24 -6.40 22.97
CA ALA A 253 15.40 -5.36 21.95
C ALA A 253 14.49 -5.57 20.75
N LEU A 254 14.42 -6.81 20.25
CA LEU A 254 13.55 -7.19 19.15
C LEU A 254 12.08 -6.97 19.53
N LEU A 255 11.67 -7.42 20.73
CA LEU A 255 10.30 -7.28 21.20
C LEU A 255 9.90 -5.80 21.37
N SER A 256 10.74 -4.99 22.02
CA SER A 256 10.42 -3.57 22.22
C SER A 256 10.38 -2.78 20.92
N THR A 257 11.30 -3.06 20.00
CA THR A 257 11.30 -2.46 18.65
C THR A 257 10.07 -2.89 17.86
N THR A 258 9.68 -4.17 17.93
CA THR A 258 8.47 -4.70 17.27
C THR A 258 7.22 -3.97 17.77
N VAL A 259 7.07 -3.81 19.09
CA VAL A 259 5.93 -3.10 19.68
C VAL A 259 5.93 -1.61 19.29
N ALA A 260 7.08 -0.94 19.35
CA ALA A 260 7.20 0.46 18.95
C ALA A 260 6.83 0.67 17.47
N LEU A 261 7.34 -0.18 16.58
CA LEU A 261 7.02 -0.12 15.15
C LEU A 261 5.56 -0.48 14.86
N ALA A 262 4.95 -1.39 15.63
CA ALA A 262 3.52 -1.68 15.49
C ALA A 262 2.64 -0.47 15.82
N PHE A 263 2.95 0.24 16.91
CA PHE A 263 2.26 1.50 17.23
C PHE A 263 2.50 2.55 16.15
N TYR A 264 3.74 2.70 15.67
CA TYR A 264 4.05 3.62 14.59
C TYR A 264 3.25 3.32 13.32
N THR A 265 3.25 2.08 12.82
CA THR A 265 2.49 1.67 11.62
C THR A 265 1.00 1.93 11.82
N PHE A 266 0.45 1.59 12.99
CA PHE A 266 -0.95 1.84 13.29
C PHE A 266 -1.30 3.34 13.27
N PHE A 267 -0.53 4.19 13.96
CA PHE A 267 -0.81 5.63 14.02
C PHE A 267 -0.53 6.34 12.71
N THR A 268 0.49 5.93 11.95
CA THR A 268 0.76 6.46 10.61
C THR A 268 -0.38 6.12 9.66
N GLY A 269 -0.86 4.86 9.66
CA GLY A 269 -2.02 4.44 8.87
C GLY A 269 -3.30 5.16 9.28
N TRP A 270 -3.55 5.31 10.59
CA TRP A 270 -4.69 6.08 11.09
C TRP A 270 -4.62 7.55 10.67
N GLY A 271 -3.45 8.17 10.79
CA GLY A 271 -3.23 9.55 10.39
C GLY A 271 -3.46 9.76 8.89
N ALA A 272 -2.96 8.85 8.06
CA ALA A 272 -3.15 8.87 6.61
C ALA A 272 -4.62 8.72 6.21
N ALA A 273 -5.36 7.84 6.89
CA ALA A 273 -6.76 7.56 6.57
C ALA A 273 -7.72 8.64 7.10
N GLN A 274 -7.50 9.14 8.32
CA GLN A 274 -8.49 9.96 9.04
C GLN A 274 -8.08 11.43 9.18
N GLN A 275 -6.81 11.70 9.52
CA GLN A 275 -6.38 13.06 9.86
C GLN A 275 -5.91 13.86 8.64
N ARG A 276 -5.29 13.18 7.66
CA ARG A 276 -4.64 13.79 6.50
C ARG A 276 -5.06 13.19 5.15
N PRO A 277 -6.36 12.90 4.90
CA PRO A 277 -6.77 12.31 3.62
C PRO A 277 -6.57 13.25 2.42
N ALA A 278 -6.51 14.55 2.67
CA ALA A 278 -6.37 15.59 1.66
C ALA A 278 -5.02 16.33 1.72
N ASP A 279 -4.10 15.88 2.58
CA ASP A 279 -2.79 16.51 2.71
C ASP A 279 -1.94 16.16 1.48
N PRO A 280 -1.53 17.14 0.67
CA PRO A 280 -0.71 16.86 -0.50
C PRO A 280 0.70 16.41 -0.14
N ALA A 281 1.14 16.57 1.12
CA ALA A 281 2.41 16.03 1.60
C ALA A 281 2.35 14.51 1.81
N GLU A 282 1.16 13.90 1.79
CA GLU A 282 1.05 12.47 2.06
C GLU A 282 1.63 11.62 0.94
N LEU A 283 2.53 10.70 1.30
CA LEU A 283 3.22 9.88 0.31
C LEU A 283 2.28 8.86 -0.34
N LEU A 284 1.24 8.41 0.37
CA LEU A 284 0.27 7.41 -0.09
C LEU A 284 -0.59 7.90 -1.26
N TYR A 285 -0.92 9.20 -1.30
CA TYR A 285 -1.86 9.75 -2.28
C TYR A 285 -1.12 10.51 -3.37
N VAL A 286 -1.32 10.12 -4.63
CA VAL A 286 -0.70 10.83 -5.77
C VAL A 286 -1.46 12.10 -6.12
N ALA A 287 -2.79 12.04 -6.04
CA ALA A 287 -3.69 13.15 -6.32
C ALA A 287 -4.77 13.22 -5.23
N PRO A 288 -4.46 13.76 -4.04
CA PRO A 288 -5.45 13.87 -2.96
C PRO A 288 -6.59 14.79 -3.37
N THR A 289 -7.81 14.36 -3.05
CA THR A 289 -9.00 15.19 -3.22
C THR A 289 -8.93 16.38 -2.28
N ALA A 290 -9.19 17.57 -2.80
CA ALA A 290 -9.24 18.77 -1.99
C ALA A 290 -10.41 18.70 -0.98
N PRO A 291 -10.24 19.17 0.27
CA PRO A 291 -11.32 19.14 1.26
C PRO A 291 -12.53 19.97 0.80
N GLU A 292 -12.31 20.99 -0.03
CA GLU A 292 -13.34 21.87 -0.60
C GLU A 292 -14.34 21.14 -1.51
N VAL A 293 -14.03 19.93 -2.00
CA VAL A 293 -15.03 19.11 -2.70
C VAL A 293 -16.20 18.76 -1.77
N ARG A 294 -15.95 18.63 -0.46
CA ARG A 294 -17.01 18.47 0.54
C ARG A 294 -17.81 19.75 0.73
N ASP A 295 -17.17 20.90 0.59
CA ASP A 295 -17.84 22.21 0.65
C ASP A 295 -18.71 22.43 -0.60
N LEU A 296 -18.27 21.98 -1.78
CA LEU A 296 -19.10 21.91 -2.99
C LEU A 296 -20.36 21.11 -2.71
N VAL A 297 -20.21 19.87 -2.24
CA VAL A 297 -21.36 19.00 -1.92
C VAL A 297 -22.27 19.65 -0.86
N THR A 298 -21.70 20.26 0.18
CA THR A 298 -22.48 20.94 1.23
C THR A 298 -23.23 22.16 0.69
N THR A 299 -22.60 22.94 -0.20
CA THR A 299 -23.24 24.09 -0.86
C THR A 299 -24.39 23.63 -1.74
N LEU A 300 -24.24 22.50 -2.45
CA LEU A 300 -25.34 21.89 -3.20
C LEU A 300 -26.49 21.50 -2.26
N TYR A 301 -26.22 20.85 -1.14
CA TYR A 301 -27.28 20.54 -0.17
C TYR A 301 -28.01 21.79 0.35
N GLN A 302 -27.26 22.86 0.66
CA GLN A 302 -27.83 24.12 1.15
C GLN A 302 -28.71 24.79 0.09
N LEU A 303 -28.24 24.87 -1.15
CA LEU A 303 -28.99 25.44 -2.26
C LEU A 303 -30.26 24.63 -2.57
N ALA A 304 -30.20 23.30 -2.51
CA ALA A 304 -31.39 22.46 -2.70
C ALA A 304 -32.44 22.73 -1.60
N ASP A 305 -31.99 22.87 -0.34
CA ASP A 305 -32.86 23.17 0.80
C ASP A 305 -33.47 24.58 0.70
N GLU A 306 -32.68 25.58 0.29
CA GLU A 306 -33.15 26.96 0.07
C GLU A 306 -34.20 27.04 -1.06
N GLU A 307 -34.06 26.24 -2.12
CA GLU A 307 -35.05 26.13 -3.19
C GLU A 307 -36.26 25.26 -2.81
N GLY A 308 -36.25 24.59 -1.65
CA GLY A 308 -37.27 23.62 -1.26
C GLY A 308 -37.32 22.40 -2.20
N ALA A 309 -36.21 22.12 -2.89
CA ALA A 309 -36.09 21.01 -3.81
C ALA A 309 -35.71 19.73 -3.05
N GLU A 310 -36.46 18.65 -3.30
CA GLU A 310 -36.01 17.33 -2.91
C GLU A 310 -34.75 16.96 -3.70
N LEU A 311 -33.68 16.53 -3.01
CA LEU A 311 -32.38 16.17 -3.59
C LEU A 311 -32.46 15.17 -4.75
N THR A 312 -33.49 14.31 -4.74
CA THR A 312 -33.73 13.32 -5.77
C THR A 312 -34.17 13.93 -7.10
N TRP A 313 -34.76 15.13 -7.06
CA TRP A 313 -35.36 15.81 -8.21
C TRP A 313 -34.58 17.03 -8.69
N TRP A 314 -33.48 17.37 -8.01
CA TRP A 314 -32.72 18.57 -8.31
C TRP A 314 -31.72 18.30 -9.45
N PRO A 315 -31.89 18.91 -10.64
CA PRO A 315 -31.01 18.66 -11.78
C PRO A 315 -29.66 19.35 -11.58
N ILE A 316 -28.59 18.58 -11.70
CA ILE A 316 -27.22 19.10 -11.67
C ILE A 316 -26.57 18.72 -12.99
N THR A 317 -26.05 19.72 -13.71
CA THR A 317 -25.32 19.47 -14.95
C THR A 317 -23.83 19.64 -14.71
N VAL A 318 -23.06 18.60 -14.98
CA VAL A 318 -21.59 18.66 -15.06
C VAL A 318 -21.22 18.81 -16.53
N LEU A 319 -20.55 19.90 -16.89
CA LEU A 319 -20.15 20.14 -18.27
C LEU A 319 -18.97 19.24 -18.65
N ASP A 320 -19.20 18.34 -19.61
CA ASP A 320 -18.15 17.54 -20.28
C ASP A 320 -17.77 18.28 -21.59
N GLU A 321 -16.78 19.16 -21.51
CA GLU A 321 -16.28 19.87 -22.69
C GLU A 321 -15.45 18.92 -23.59
N ALA A 322 -15.65 18.99 -24.91
CA ALA A 322 -14.95 18.13 -25.86
C ALA A 322 -13.44 18.44 -25.88
N PRO A 323 -12.55 17.43 -25.91
CA PRO A 323 -11.13 17.62 -25.65
C PRO A 323 -10.44 18.44 -26.75
N GLY A 324 -9.97 19.63 -26.39
CA GLY A 324 -9.09 20.49 -27.17
C GLY A 324 -7.75 20.76 -26.48
N SER A 325 -7.67 20.69 -25.14
CA SER A 325 -6.46 21.03 -24.37
C SER A 325 -5.95 19.92 -23.40
N PRO A 326 -4.65 19.90 -23.04
CA PRO A 326 -4.10 18.99 -22.03
C PRO A 326 -4.73 19.16 -20.64
N GLU A 327 -5.20 20.38 -20.33
CA GLU A 327 -5.87 20.70 -19.06
C GLU A 327 -7.25 20.03 -18.98
N GLU A 328 -7.99 19.99 -20.09
CA GLU A 328 -9.28 19.28 -20.19
C GLU A 328 -9.13 17.75 -20.08
N ALA A 329 -8.03 17.17 -20.57
CA ALA A 329 -7.75 15.75 -20.40
C ALA A 329 -7.51 15.37 -18.93
N HIS A 330 -6.82 16.24 -18.18
CA HIS A 330 -6.62 16.09 -16.73
C HIS A 330 -7.93 16.17 -15.95
N LEU A 331 -8.89 16.92 -16.46
CA LEU A 331 -10.24 17.07 -15.90
C LEU A 331 -11.13 15.87 -16.15
N ARG A 332 -11.06 15.31 -17.35
CA ARG A 332 -11.76 14.07 -17.65
C ARG A 332 -11.32 12.92 -16.75
N ALA A 333 -10.05 12.92 -16.33
CA ALA A 333 -9.53 11.98 -15.34
C ALA A 333 -10.11 12.20 -13.93
N GLN A 334 -10.62 13.40 -13.61
CA GLN A 334 -11.26 13.72 -12.32
C GLN A 334 -12.77 13.50 -12.31
N LEU A 335 -13.42 13.33 -13.47
CA LEU A 335 -14.86 13.06 -13.55
C LEU A 335 -15.32 11.86 -12.70
N PRO A 336 -14.59 10.72 -12.64
CA PRO A 336 -14.99 9.61 -11.76
C PRO A 336 -15.00 9.99 -10.28
N LEU A 337 -14.06 10.85 -9.86
CA LEU A 337 -13.99 11.35 -8.49
C LEU A 337 -15.21 12.25 -8.21
N LEU A 338 -15.51 13.19 -9.09
CA LEU A 338 -16.67 14.08 -8.94
C LEU A 338 -17.98 13.28 -8.94
N ALA A 339 -18.12 12.30 -9.83
CA ALA A 339 -19.28 11.40 -9.88
C ALA A 339 -19.48 10.64 -8.57
N TRP A 340 -18.40 10.21 -7.90
CA TRP A 340 -18.49 9.57 -6.59
C TRP A 340 -19.05 10.48 -5.50
N TYR A 341 -18.69 11.77 -5.50
CA TYR A 341 -19.24 12.76 -4.56
C TYR A 341 -20.67 13.14 -4.90
N LEU A 342 -21.00 13.22 -6.20
CA LEU A 342 -22.33 13.52 -6.70
C LEU A 342 -23.28 12.32 -6.67
N ARG A 343 -22.86 11.14 -6.20
CA ARG A 343 -23.71 9.93 -6.15
C ARG A 343 -25.03 10.08 -5.39
N SER A 344 -25.12 11.08 -4.51
CA SER A 344 -26.33 11.38 -3.73
C SER A 344 -27.36 12.20 -4.55
N PHE A 345 -26.97 12.68 -5.73
CA PHE A 345 -27.77 13.46 -6.66
C PHE A 345 -28.04 12.60 -7.91
N PRO A 346 -29.10 11.78 -7.92
CA PRO A 346 -29.34 10.79 -8.98
C PRO A 346 -29.64 11.43 -10.35
N LEU A 347 -29.98 12.72 -10.38
CA LEU A 347 -30.18 13.50 -11.61
C LEU A 347 -28.94 14.30 -12.03
N ALA A 348 -27.78 14.07 -11.41
CA ALA A 348 -26.53 14.61 -11.90
C ALA A 348 -26.20 14.00 -13.27
N ARG A 349 -26.12 14.84 -14.31
CA ARG A 349 -25.85 14.42 -15.69
C ARG A 349 -24.60 15.09 -16.23
N LEU A 350 -23.89 14.35 -17.06
CA LEU A 350 -22.81 14.88 -17.89
C LEU A 350 -23.43 15.34 -19.20
N GLU A 351 -23.41 16.65 -19.46
CA GLU A 351 -23.90 17.23 -20.71
C GLU A 351 -22.85 18.14 -21.33
N ALA A 352 -22.91 18.32 -22.65
CA ALA A 352 -22.03 19.25 -23.35
C ALA A 352 -22.47 20.71 -23.08
N PRO A 353 -21.53 21.67 -23.07
CA PRO A 353 -21.87 23.09 -22.96
C PRO A 353 -22.85 23.53 -24.06
N SER A 354 -23.95 24.15 -23.66
CA SER A 354 -24.98 24.70 -24.56
C SER A 354 -25.55 26.00 -23.98
N PRO A 355 -25.77 27.05 -24.78
CA PRO A 355 -26.42 28.27 -24.32
C PRO A 355 -27.89 28.07 -23.91
N SER A 356 -28.49 26.93 -24.26
CA SER A 356 -29.87 26.57 -23.88
C SER A 356 -29.97 25.79 -22.55
N LEU A 357 -28.89 25.74 -21.76
CA LEU A 357 -28.86 25.00 -20.49
C LEU A 357 -29.75 25.67 -19.44
N ALA A 358 -30.82 24.97 -19.05
CA ALA A 358 -31.80 25.42 -18.05
C ALA A 358 -31.60 24.73 -16.69
N SER A 359 -30.41 24.19 -16.42
CA SER A 359 -30.11 23.50 -15.17
C SER A 359 -29.88 24.54 -14.06
N PRO A 360 -30.52 24.41 -12.88
CA PRO A 360 -30.35 25.37 -11.79
C PRO A 360 -28.90 25.41 -11.27
N VAL A 361 -28.20 24.28 -11.37
CA VAL A 361 -26.79 24.16 -11.04
C VAL A 361 -26.01 23.66 -12.24
N VAL A 362 -24.90 24.36 -12.53
CA VAL A 362 -23.91 23.95 -13.53
C VAL A 362 -22.53 23.88 -12.87
N ILE A 363 -21.87 22.72 -13.00
CA ILE A 363 -20.50 22.51 -12.55
C ILE A 363 -19.60 22.48 -13.78
N THR A 364 -18.62 23.38 -13.82
CA THR A 364 -17.68 23.52 -14.92
C THR A 364 -16.33 24.02 -14.43
N VAL A 365 -15.33 23.87 -15.27
CA VAL A 365 -13.95 24.31 -15.08
C VAL A 365 -13.55 25.50 -15.91
N ASN A 366 -14.35 25.81 -16.92
CA ASN A 366 -14.22 27.06 -17.63
C ASN A 366 -14.71 28.19 -16.70
N PRO A 367 -13.89 29.19 -16.37
CA PRO A 367 -14.32 30.33 -15.54
C PRO A 367 -15.40 31.18 -16.23
N GLU A 368 -15.48 31.13 -17.56
CA GLU A 368 -16.47 31.85 -18.37
C GLU A 368 -17.21 30.87 -19.30
N PRO A 369 -18.03 29.97 -18.73
CA PRO A 369 -18.78 29.01 -19.53
C PRO A 369 -19.85 29.75 -20.36
N PRO A 370 -20.13 29.32 -21.61
CA PRO A 370 -21.11 29.98 -22.48
C PRO A 370 -22.56 29.65 -22.04
N LEU A 371 -22.95 30.16 -20.89
CA LEU A 371 -24.28 29.98 -20.30
C LEU A 371 -25.21 31.10 -20.80
N GLY A 372 -26.45 30.73 -21.15
CA GLY A 372 -27.44 31.67 -21.68
C GLY A 372 -28.10 32.59 -20.64
N ASP A 373 -27.91 32.30 -19.35
CA ASP A 373 -28.57 32.96 -18.21
C ASP A 373 -27.57 33.60 -17.22
N ARG A 374 -28.09 34.38 -16.25
CA ARG A 374 -27.28 35.01 -15.19
C ARG A 374 -26.98 34.01 -14.06
N TYR A 375 -25.82 33.37 -14.11
CA TYR A 375 -25.32 32.52 -13.02
C TYR A 375 -24.43 33.29 -12.05
N VAL A 376 -24.45 32.90 -10.77
CA VAL A 376 -23.46 33.32 -9.77
C VAL A 376 -22.49 32.16 -9.56
N GLY A 377 -21.21 32.40 -9.84
CA GLY A 377 -20.17 31.39 -9.73
C GLY A 377 -19.54 31.33 -8.33
N ARG A 378 -19.08 30.14 -7.96
CA ARG A 378 -18.16 29.92 -6.84
C ARG A 378 -17.15 28.84 -7.21
N ASP A 379 -15.89 29.12 -6.96
CA ASP A 379 -14.81 28.20 -7.30
C ASP A 379 -14.57 27.17 -6.19
N PHE A 380 -14.40 25.91 -6.58
CA PHE A 380 -14.03 24.81 -5.69
C PHE A 380 -12.84 24.06 -6.26
N PRO A 381 -11.67 24.05 -5.59
CA PRO A 381 -10.57 23.20 -6.03
C PRO A 381 -10.98 21.73 -5.87
N LEU A 382 -10.68 20.91 -6.88
CA LEU A 382 -10.96 19.48 -6.85
C LEU A 382 -9.77 18.67 -6.31
N GLN A 383 -8.55 19.16 -6.54
CA GLN A 383 -7.31 18.53 -6.12
C GLN A 383 -6.33 19.57 -5.61
N ARG A 384 -5.43 19.16 -4.71
CA ARG A 384 -4.28 19.96 -4.28
C ARG A 384 -2.99 19.21 -4.59
N ARG A 385 -1.98 19.94 -5.06
CA ARG A 385 -0.63 19.41 -5.32
C ARG A 385 0.38 20.33 -4.64
N TRP A 386 1.46 19.73 -4.15
CA TRP A 386 2.67 20.51 -3.84
C TRP A 386 3.33 20.92 -5.16
N LEU A 387 3.58 22.22 -5.31
CA LEU A 387 4.38 22.78 -6.40
C LEU A 387 5.86 22.82 -6.01
#